data_AF-A0A529XQU8-F1
#
_entry.id   AF-A0A529XQU8-F1
#
_cell.length_a   1.000
_cell.length_b   1.000
_cell.length_c   1.000
_cell.angle_alpha   90.00
_cell.angle_beta   90.00
_cell.angle_gamma   90.00
#
_symmetry.space_group_name_H-M   'P 1'
#
loop_
_entity.id
_entity.type
_entity.pdbx_description
1 polymer ?
#
loop_
_entity_poly.entity_id
_entity_poly.type
_entity_poly.pdbx_seq_one_letter_code
_entity_poly.pdbx_strand_id
1 'polypeptide(L)'
;VHCELDPPQLFDLDADPRELDNLGANPAYADLVSAFMEKVRARWNMADFDAAVRGSQARRWVVYPALRNGAYYPWEFQPLQKASERYMRNHMNLDNLEESKRYPRGE
;
A
#
# COMPACT_ATOMS: atom_id res chain seq x y z
N VAL A 1 -8.21 -11.19 -14.18
CA VAL A 1 -7.20 -11.53 -13.14
C VAL A 1 -6.37 -12.71 -13.62
N HIS A 2 -5.05 -12.73 -13.34
CA HIS A 2 -4.15 -13.83 -13.71
C HIS A 2 -3.29 -14.27 -12.51
N CYS A 3 -3.14 -15.58 -12.35
CA CYS A 3 -2.27 -16.24 -11.40
C CYS A 3 -1.78 -17.54 -12.05
N GLU A 4 -0.52 -17.92 -11.86
CA GLU A 4 0.03 -19.15 -12.45
C GLU A 4 -0.60 -20.43 -11.88
N LEU A 5 -1.26 -20.35 -10.73
CA LEU A 5 -1.88 -21.49 -10.04
C LEU A 5 -3.39 -21.61 -10.30
N ASP A 6 -4.01 -20.60 -10.91
CA ASP A 6 -5.46 -20.50 -11.03
C ASP A 6 -5.90 -20.29 -12.50
N PRO A 7 -7.12 -20.69 -12.87
CA PRO A 7 -7.68 -20.37 -14.18
C PRO A 7 -7.76 -18.85 -14.41
N PRO A 8 -7.64 -18.39 -15.67
CA PRO A 8 -7.80 -16.98 -15.98
C PRO A 8 -9.23 -16.52 -15.68
N GLN A 9 -9.35 -15.29 -15.18
CA GLN A 9 -10.64 -14.65 -14.93
C GLN A 9 -10.82 -13.42 -15.82
N LEU A 10 -11.95 -13.36 -16.52
CA LEU A 10 -12.34 -12.27 -17.40
C LEU A 10 -13.79 -11.89 -17.12
N PHE A 11 -14.05 -10.59 -16.94
CA PHE A 11 -15.38 -10.05 -16.64
C PHE A 11 -15.67 -8.85 -17.56
N ASP A 12 -16.91 -8.74 -18.00
CA ASP A 12 -17.44 -7.55 -18.66
C ASP A 12 -18.05 -6.65 -17.57
N LEU A 13 -17.40 -5.54 -17.24
CA LEU A 13 -17.84 -4.67 -16.14
C LEU A 13 -19.09 -3.85 -16.48
N ASP A 14 -19.42 -3.68 -17.76
CA ASP A 14 -20.63 -2.97 -18.18
C ASP A 14 -21.85 -3.89 -18.06
N ALA A 15 -21.71 -5.15 -18.51
CA ALA A 15 -22.77 -6.15 -18.45
C ALA A 15 -22.88 -6.85 -17.09
N ASP A 16 -21.76 -7.01 -16.38
CA ASP A 16 -21.65 -7.66 -15.07
C ASP A 16 -20.77 -6.85 -14.09
N PRO A 17 -21.31 -5.74 -13.53
CA PRO A 17 -20.57 -4.89 -12.60
C PRO A 17 -20.17 -5.58 -11.28
N ARG A 18 -20.64 -6.80 -11.04
CA ARG A 18 -20.39 -7.57 -9.81
C ARG A 18 -19.51 -8.79 -10.03
N GLU A 19 -19.00 -8.99 -11.25
CA GLU A 19 -18.06 -10.08 -11.57
C GLU A 19 -18.58 -11.46 -11.17
N LEU A 20 -19.87 -11.70 -11.37
CA LEU A 20 -20.55 -12.96 -11.06
C LEU A 20 -20.37 -14.01 -12.16
N ASP A 21 -20.17 -13.60 -13.42
CA ASP A 21 -20.00 -14.48 -14.57
C ASP A 21 -18.58 -14.42 -15.14
N ASN A 22 -17.78 -15.45 -14.86
CA ASN A 22 -16.40 -15.53 -15.34
C ASN A 22 -16.35 -16.02 -16.80
N LEU A 23 -16.09 -15.09 -17.72
CA LEU A 23 -15.93 -15.33 -19.15
C LEU A 23 -14.59 -15.99 -19.51
N GLY A 24 -13.65 -16.10 -18.56
CA GLY A 24 -12.29 -16.59 -18.79
C GLY A 24 -12.21 -18.05 -19.25
N ALA A 25 -13.22 -18.86 -18.89
CA ALA A 25 -13.34 -20.26 -19.33
C ALA A 25 -14.30 -20.42 -20.53
N ASN A 26 -14.96 -19.36 -20.99
CA ASN A 26 -15.93 -19.42 -22.08
C ASN A 26 -15.20 -19.39 -23.44
N PRO A 27 -15.34 -20.44 -24.28
CA PRO A 27 -14.64 -20.51 -25.57
C PRO A 27 -14.96 -19.35 -26.52
N ALA A 28 -16.14 -18.74 -26.40
CA ALA A 28 -16.52 -17.58 -27.22
C ALA A 28 -15.60 -16.36 -27.00
N TYR A 29 -14.90 -16.30 -25.86
CA TYR A 29 -14.00 -15.21 -25.49
C TYR A 29 -12.52 -15.61 -25.52
N ALA A 30 -12.18 -16.79 -26.06
CA ALA A 30 -10.81 -17.33 -26.04
C ALA A 30 -9.77 -16.39 -26.67
N ASP A 31 -10.10 -15.75 -27.81
CA ASP A 31 -9.21 -14.82 -28.48
C ASP A 31 -8.94 -13.56 -27.64
N LEU A 32 -9.98 -13.06 -26.96
CA LEU A 32 -9.88 -11.91 -26.07
C LEU A 32 -9.02 -12.23 -24.84
N VAL A 33 -9.24 -13.40 -24.23
CA VAL A 33 -8.41 -13.91 -23.13
C VAL A 33 -6.96 -14.02 -23.58
N SER A 34 -6.69 -14.59 -24.76
CA SER A 34 -5.34 -14.71 -25.30
C SER A 34 -4.64 -13.35 -25.45
N ALA A 35 -5.34 -12.36 -26.02
CA ALA A 35 -4.82 -11.00 -26.20
C ALA A 35 -4.49 -10.31 -24.86
N PHE A 36 -5.30 -10.53 -23.82
CA PHE A 36 -4.97 -10.06 -22.47
C PHE A 36 -3.79 -10.81 -21.86
N MET A 37 -3.69 -12.11 -22.08
CA MET A 37 -2.58 -12.91 -21.58
C MET A 37 -1.24 -12.54 -22.23
N GLU A 38 -1.22 -12.14 -23.50
CA GLU A 38 -0.04 -11.55 -24.13
C GLU A 38 0.39 -10.25 -23.46
N LYS A 39 -0.58 -9.37 -23.17
CA LYS A 39 -0.35 -8.12 -22.44
C LYS A 39 0.18 -8.36 -21.02
N VAL A 40 -0.23 -9.45 -20.37
CA VAL A 40 0.28 -9.87 -19.06
C VAL A 40 1.74 -10.33 -19.20
N ARG A 41 2.02 -11.26 -20.10
CA ARG A 41 3.37 -11.81 -20.33
C ARG A 41 4.38 -10.75 -20.78
N ALA A 42 3.94 -9.73 -21.51
CA ALA A 42 4.79 -8.62 -21.92
C ALA A 42 5.20 -7.69 -20.77
N ARG A 43 4.40 -7.63 -19.69
CA ARG A 43 4.63 -6.72 -18.55
C ARG A 43 5.24 -7.42 -17.34
N TRP A 44 4.87 -8.67 -17.11
CA TRP A 44 5.23 -9.40 -15.90
C TRP A 44 5.97 -10.68 -16.24
N ASN A 45 7.18 -10.80 -15.67
CA ASN A 45 7.82 -12.09 -15.48
C ASN A 45 7.33 -12.67 -14.15
N MET A 46 6.35 -13.58 -14.21
CA MET A 46 5.73 -14.17 -13.02
C MET A 46 6.69 -15.05 -12.21
N ALA A 47 7.65 -15.71 -12.86
CA ALA A 47 8.66 -16.53 -12.18
C ALA A 47 9.63 -15.64 -11.38
N ASP A 48 10.11 -14.55 -11.98
CA ASP A 48 10.98 -13.59 -11.28
C ASP A 48 10.23 -12.92 -10.12
N PHE A 49 8.95 -12.61 -10.31
CA PHE A 49 8.10 -12.05 -9.27
C PHE A 49 7.95 -13.01 -8.08
N ASP A 50 7.62 -14.29 -8.32
CA ASP A 50 7.53 -15.31 -7.26
C ASP A 50 8.87 -15.47 -6.52
N ALA A 51 9.98 -15.55 -7.25
CA ALA A 51 11.32 -15.64 -6.66
C ALA A 51 11.65 -14.42 -5.78
N ALA A 52 11.34 -13.21 -6.24
CA ALA A 52 11.57 -11.98 -5.48
C ALA A 52 10.74 -11.93 -4.19
N VAL A 53 9.47 -12.34 -4.26
CA VAL A 53 8.57 -12.40 -3.09
C VAL A 53 9.08 -13.43 -2.08
N ARG A 54 9.42 -14.65 -2.53
CA ARG A 54 9.98 -15.70 -1.64
C ARG A 54 11.28 -15.25 -1.00
N GLY A 55 12.17 -14.60 -1.76
CA GLY A 55 13.41 -14.03 -1.23
C GLY A 55 13.13 -12.96 -0.15
N SER A 56 12.15 -12.09 -0.37
CA SER A 56 11.70 -11.11 0.63
C SER A 56 11.11 -11.74 1.89
N GLN A 57 10.32 -12.80 1.74
CA GLN A 57 9.77 -13.56 2.86
C GLN A 57 10.89 -14.21 3.68
N ALA A 58 11.81 -14.94 3.03
CA ALA A 58 12.93 -15.61 3.68
C ALA A 58 13.81 -14.62 4.48
N ARG A 59 14.13 -13.45 3.91
CA ARG A 59 14.89 -12.41 4.63
C ARG A 59 14.18 -11.96 5.91
N ARG A 60 12.86 -11.74 5.85
CA ARG A 60 12.08 -11.31 7.02
C ARG A 60 11.95 -12.41 8.07
N TRP A 61 11.82 -13.67 7.65
CA TRP A 61 11.79 -14.82 8.56
C TRP A 61 13.09 -14.99 9.34
N VAL A 62 14.24 -14.59 8.78
CA VAL A 62 15.52 -14.58 9.51
C VAL A 62 15.62 -13.38 10.45
N VAL A 63 15.28 -12.18 9.98
CA VAL A 63 15.46 -10.93 10.75
C VAL A 63 14.49 -10.81 11.91
N TYR A 64 13.22 -11.19 11.71
CA TYR A 64 12.17 -10.93 12.71
C TYR A 64 12.37 -11.69 14.03
N PRO A 65 12.72 -12.98 14.07
CA PRO A 65 13.08 -13.67 15.31
C PRO A 65 14.27 -13.02 16.02
N ALA A 66 15.28 -12.56 15.28
CA ALA A 66 16.43 -11.86 15.86
C ALA A 66 16.01 -10.53 16.52
N LEU A 67 15.14 -9.74 15.88
CA LEU A 67 14.60 -8.49 16.44
C LEU A 67 13.67 -8.70 17.65
N ARG A 68 13.18 -9.93 17.85
CA ARG A 68 12.33 -10.31 18.97
C ARG A 68 13.10 -10.94 20.14
N ASN A 69 14.39 -11.19 19.98
CA ASN A 69 15.25 -11.65 21.06
C ASN A 69 15.88 -10.46 21.79
N GLY A 70 15.69 -10.37 23.12
CA GLY A 70 16.20 -9.29 23.95
C GLY A 70 15.22 -8.11 24.08
N ALA A 71 15.74 -6.89 24.16
CA ALA A 71 14.92 -5.68 24.28
C ALA A 71 14.30 -5.30 22.92
N TYR A 72 12.98 -5.42 22.82
CA TYR A 72 12.25 -5.07 21.61
C TYR A 72 12.26 -3.54 21.38
N TYR A 73 12.68 -3.11 20.20
CA TYR A 73 12.60 -1.72 19.77
C TYR A 73 11.42 -1.51 18.81
N PRO A 74 10.40 -0.70 19.18
CA PRO A 74 9.24 -0.48 18.33
C PRO A 74 9.58 0.41 17.13
N TRP A 75 8.92 0.18 15.99
CA TRP A 75 8.97 1.05 14.80
C TRP A 75 7.73 1.94 14.67
N GLU A 76 6.90 1.97 15.72
CA GLU A 76 5.73 2.82 15.79
C GLU A 76 6.17 4.27 15.71
N PHE A 77 5.55 5.03 14.80
CA PHE A 77 5.80 6.46 14.71
C PHE A 77 5.26 7.14 15.96
N GLN A 78 6.16 7.72 16.75
CA GLN A 78 5.79 8.55 17.89
C GLN A 78 5.79 10.03 17.48
N PRO A 79 4.62 10.68 17.34
CA PRO A 79 4.59 12.10 17.05
C PRO A 79 5.17 12.89 18.23
N LEU A 80 6.22 13.68 17.97
CA LEU A 80 6.77 14.57 18.99
C LEU A 80 5.82 15.74 19.21
N GLN A 81 5.08 15.71 20.32
CA GLN A 81 4.38 16.88 20.79
C GLN A 81 5.27 17.64 21.76
N LYS A 82 5.89 18.73 21.29
CA LYS A 82 6.67 19.62 22.15
C LYS A 82 5.76 20.45 23.04
N ALA A 83 5.17 19.82 24.05
CA ALA A 83 4.22 20.46 24.96
C ALA A 83 4.83 21.71 25.61
N SER A 84 6.12 21.72 25.94
CA SER A 84 6.83 22.89 26.48
C SER A 84 6.92 24.09 25.52
N GLU A 85 6.72 23.90 24.22
CA GLU A 85 6.80 24.95 23.18
C GLU A 85 5.42 25.26 22.55
N ARG A 86 4.35 24.59 22.97
CA ARG A 86 2.99 24.79 22.45
C ARG A 86 2.19 25.78 23.31
N TYR A 87 1.43 26.66 22.66
CA TYR A 87 0.61 27.71 23.30
C TYR A 87 1.45 28.67 24.16
N MET A 88 0.79 29.48 25.00
CA MET A 88 1.50 30.48 25.79
C MET A 88 2.43 29.84 26.82
N ARG A 89 3.68 30.31 26.85
CA ARG A 89 4.71 29.92 27.82
C ARG A 89 5.36 31.19 28.33
N ASN A 90 5.81 31.18 29.60
CA ASN A 90 6.32 32.40 30.25
C ASN A 90 7.62 32.95 29.63
N HIS A 91 8.29 32.20 28.75
CA HIS A 91 9.45 32.68 27.98
C HIS A 91 9.05 33.32 26.63
N MET A 92 7.76 33.41 26.31
CA MET A 92 7.22 34.02 25.09
C MET A 92 6.55 35.37 25.40
N ASN A 93 6.50 36.26 24.41
CA ASN A 93 5.71 37.48 24.49
C ASN A 93 4.28 37.18 23.99
N LEU A 94 3.27 37.58 24.76
CA LEU A 94 1.87 37.23 24.54
C LEU A 94 1.32 37.84 23.23
N ASP A 95 1.61 39.13 22.99
CA ASP A 95 1.08 39.85 21.81
C ASP A 95 1.61 39.24 20.51
N ASN A 96 2.91 38.94 20.47
CA ASN A 96 3.54 38.29 19.32
C ASN A 96 3.02 36.85 19.08
N LEU A 97 2.74 36.11 20.15
CA LEU A 97 2.23 34.75 20.03
C LEU A 97 0.82 34.74 19.44
N GLU A 98 -0.08 35.58 19.97
CA GLU A 98 -1.46 35.70 19.50
C GLU A 98 -1.52 36.14 18.03
N GLU A 99 -0.74 37.17 17.64
CA GLU A 99 -0.67 37.61 16.25
C GLU A 99 -0.11 36.52 15.31
N SER A 100 0.92 35.79 15.74
CA SER A 100 1.54 34.75 14.93
C SER A 100 0.63 33.53 14.70
N LYS A 101 -0.24 33.19 15.66
CA LYS A 101 -1.13 32.02 15.62
C LYS A 101 -2.54 32.34 15.11
N ARG A 102 -2.95 33.60 15.10
CA ARG A 102 -4.23 34.04 14.51
C ARG A 102 -4.17 34.01 12.99
N TYR A 103 -5.19 33.42 12.34
CA TYR A 103 -5.38 33.47 10.90
C TYR A 103 -6.88 33.42 10.55
N PRO A 104 -7.41 34.32 9.69
CA PRO A 104 -6.72 35.44 9.02
C PRO A 104 -6.28 36.55 10.00
N ARG A 105 -5.30 37.36 9.62
CA ARG A 105 -4.80 38.49 10.43
C ARG A 105 -5.44 39.81 9.96
N GLY A 106 -5.74 40.70 10.90
CA GLY A 106 -6.10 42.09 10.62
C GLY A 106 -7.50 42.32 10.06
N GLU A 107 -8.54 41.91 10.80
CA GLU A 107 -9.82 42.64 10.82
C GLU A 107 -9.77 43.68 11.94
#